data_AF-A0A914ZH55-F1
#
_entry.id   AF-A0A914ZH55-F1
#
_cell.length_a   1.000
_cell.length_b   1.000
_cell.length_c   1.000
_cell.angle_alpha   90.00
_cell.angle_beta   90.00
_cell.angle_gamma   90.00
#
_symmetry.space_group_name_H-M   'P 1'
#
loop_
_entity.id
_entity.type
_entity.pdbx_description
1 polymer ?
#
loop_
_entity_poly.entity_id
_entity_poly.type
_entity_poly.pdbx_seq_one_letter_code
_entity_poly.pdbx_strand_id
1 'polypeptide(L)'
;MVYANVLQSVRAVLEGMFKLDLPLGSEKARKMANVINDIVLSNREAAPIPDDIYDGIKVLLADKGFQAAIQRRGSFYLPDSALYFIENVDRICDAQYIPTQQDILLLRVATLGVIEVKFMIKNKIWRVFDVGGQRSQRKKWIHCFDDVTSVSSEN
;
A
#
# COMPACT_ATOMS: atom_id res chain seq x y z
N MET A 1 -4.46 -8.45 3.06
CA MET A 1 -4.39 -6.96 2.97
C MET A 1 -2.96 -6.44 3.14
N VAL A 2 -2.19 -6.88 4.14
CA VAL A 2 -0.79 -6.46 4.28
C VAL A 2 0.07 -6.95 3.11
N TYR A 3 -0.08 -8.23 2.72
CA TYR A 3 0.57 -8.80 1.54
C TYR A 3 0.31 -8.01 0.25
N ALA A 4 -0.93 -7.52 0.08
CA ALA A 4 -1.31 -6.68 -1.03
C ALA A 4 -0.50 -5.38 -1.07
N ASN A 5 -0.30 -4.75 0.09
CA ASN A 5 0.50 -3.52 0.18
C ASN A 5 1.98 -3.80 -0.15
N VAL A 6 2.54 -4.95 0.23
CA VAL A 6 3.91 -5.34 -0.19
C VAL A 6 3.99 -5.43 -1.72
N LEU A 7 3.11 -6.21 -2.35
CA LEU A 7 3.14 -6.46 -3.80
C LEU A 7 2.85 -5.19 -4.60
N GLN A 8 1.90 -4.37 -4.16
CA GLN A 8 1.61 -3.07 -4.77
C GLN A 8 2.78 -2.09 -4.61
N SER A 9 3.49 -2.11 -3.48
CA SER A 9 4.67 -1.28 -3.25
C SER A 9 5.82 -1.65 -4.17
N VAL A 10 6.12 -2.96 -4.29
CA VAL A 10 7.15 -3.46 -5.21
C VAL A 10 6.78 -3.12 -6.65
N ARG A 11 5.51 -3.32 -7.05
CA ARG A 11 5.03 -2.93 -8.38
C ARG A 11 5.17 -1.43 -8.64
N ALA A 12 4.83 -0.57 -7.69
CA ALA A 12 4.98 0.88 -7.86
C ALA A 12 6.44 1.29 -8.15
N VAL A 13 7.41 0.63 -7.50
CA VAL A 13 8.83 0.82 -7.82
C VAL A 13 9.16 0.31 -9.23
N LEU A 14 8.66 -0.85 -9.65
CA LEU A 14 8.85 -1.38 -11.01
C LEU A 14 8.28 -0.44 -12.09
N GLU A 15 7.12 0.16 -11.85
CA GLU A 15 6.55 1.18 -12.73
C GLU A 15 7.42 2.45 -12.76
N GLY A 16 7.98 2.85 -11.61
CA GLY A 16 8.97 3.92 -11.52
C GLY A 16 10.24 3.63 -12.32
N MET A 17 10.74 2.40 -12.26
CA MET A 17 11.88 1.95 -13.06
C MET A 17 11.63 2.10 -14.56
N PHE A 18 10.44 1.68 -15.03
CA PHE A 18 10.05 1.84 -16.43
C PHE A 18 10.02 3.31 -16.85
N LYS A 19 9.47 4.21 -16.01
CA LYS A 19 9.43 5.66 -16.29
C LYS A 19 10.81 6.33 -16.30
N LEU A 20 11.77 5.75 -15.58
CA LEU A 20 13.12 6.29 -15.43
C LEU A 20 14.13 5.60 -16.37
N ASP A 21 13.66 4.73 -17.27
CA ASP A 21 14.49 3.90 -18.14
C ASP A 21 15.59 3.13 -17.39
N LEU A 22 15.24 2.58 -16.22
CA LEU A 22 16.13 1.79 -15.39
C LEU A 22 15.89 0.28 -15.63
N PRO A 23 16.74 -0.42 -16.41
CA PRO A 23 16.54 -1.83 -16.69
C PRO A 23 16.91 -2.70 -15.48
N LEU A 24 16.17 -3.80 -15.29
CA LEU A 24 16.53 -4.85 -14.35
C LEU A 24 17.75 -5.63 -14.86
N GLY A 25 18.73 -5.85 -13.99
CA GLY A 25 20.02 -6.43 -14.34
C GLY A 25 19.98 -7.92 -14.65
N SER A 26 19.04 -8.68 -14.07
CA SER A 26 18.96 -10.13 -14.24
C SER A 26 17.68 -10.61 -14.94
N GLU A 27 17.75 -11.77 -15.59
CA GLU A 27 16.57 -12.43 -16.16
C GLU A 27 15.59 -12.89 -15.07
N LYS A 28 16.11 -13.36 -13.93
CA LYS A 28 15.30 -13.75 -12.76
C LYS A 28 14.47 -12.57 -12.24
N ALA A 29 15.10 -11.39 -12.10
CA ALA A 29 14.41 -10.16 -11.73
C ALA A 29 13.31 -9.79 -12.73
N ARG A 30 13.61 -9.84 -14.04
CA ARG A 30 12.61 -9.53 -15.10
C ARG A 30 11.42 -10.49 -15.08
N LYS A 31 11.66 -11.79 -14.92
CA LYS A 31 10.58 -12.79 -14.78
C LYS A 31 9.73 -12.50 -13.55
N MET A 32 10.35 -12.21 -12.40
CA MET A 32 9.62 -11.89 -11.18
C MET A 32 8.81 -10.60 -11.30
N ALA A 33 9.34 -9.57 -11.95
CA ALA A 33 8.61 -8.33 -12.20
C ALA A 33 7.31 -8.58 -13.00
N ASN A 34 7.36 -9.44 -14.01
CA ASN A 34 6.16 -9.84 -14.76
C ASN A 34 5.16 -10.60 -13.88
N VAL A 35 5.63 -11.54 -13.07
CA VAL A 35 4.78 -12.30 -12.14
C VAL A 35 4.07 -11.38 -11.15
N ILE A 36 4.79 -10.43 -10.54
CA ILE A 36 4.20 -9.47 -9.60
C ILE A 36 3.17 -8.59 -10.30
N ASN A 37 3.47 -8.10 -11.52
CA ASN A 37 2.52 -7.34 -12.31
C ASN A 37 1.24 -8.13 -12.57
N ASP A 38 1.36 -9.39 -13.00
CA ASP A 38 0.22 -10.26 -13.27
C ASP A 38 -0.63 -10.54 -12.01
N ILE A 39 0.00 -10.75 -10.85
CA ILE A 39 -0.70 -10.97 -9.58
C ILE A 39 -1.54 -9.75 -9.22
N VAL A 40 -0.94 -8.55 -9.25
CA VAL A 40 -1.63 -7.31 -8.85
C VAL A 40 -2.70 -6.91 -9.87
N LEU A 41 -2.43 -7.05 -11.18
CA LEU A 41 -3.42 -6.74 -12.21
C LEU A 41 -4.61 -7.72 -12.20
N SER A 42 -4.38 -8.96 -11.75
CA SER A 42 -5.43 -9.96 -11.57
C SER A 42 -6.16 -9.85 -10.22
N ASN A 43 -5.81 -8.87 -9.38
CA ASN A 43 -6.38 -8.66 -8.05
C ASN A 43 -6.23 -9.89 -7.11
N ARG A 44 -5.10 -10.62 -7.21
CA ARG A 44 -4.81 -11.85 -6.45
C ARG A 44 -3.82 -11.63 -5.30
N GLU A 45 -3.47 -10.40 -4.99
CA GLU A 45 -2.45 -10.01 -4.01
C GLU A 45 -2.90 -10.11 -2.54
N ALA A 46 -4.15 -10.47 -2.29
CA ALA A 46 -4.68 -10.54 -0.92
C ALA A 46 -4.21 -11.79 -0.14
N ALA A 47 -3.76 -12.83 -0.85
CA ALA A 47 -3.28 -14.09 -0.28
C ALA A 47 -1.86 -13.92 0.34
N PRO A 48 -1.46 -14.82 1.27
CA PRO A 48 -0.07 -14.91 1.73
C PRO A 48 0.89 -15.02 0.55
N ILE A 49 2.04 -14.36 0.65
CA ILE A 49 3.07 -14.37 -0.39
C ILE A 49 3.75 -15.75 -0.36
N PRO A 50 3.72 -16.52 -1.45
CA PRO A 50 4.43 -17.79 -1.54
C PRO A 50 5.96 -17.60 -1.52
N ASP A 51 6.70 -18.62 -1.04
CA ASP A 51 8.15 -18.57 -0.87
C ASP A 51 8.90 -18.22 -2.18
N ASP A 52 8.44 -18.71 -3.33
CA ASP A 52 9.05 -18.43 -4.63
C ASP A 52 8.88 -16.95 -5.04
N ILE A 53 7.76 -16.34 -4.67
CA ILE A 53 7.51 -14.91 -4.86
C ILE A 53 8.33 -14.10 -3.87
N TYR A 54 8.42 -14.52 -2.61
CA TYR A 54 9.26 -13.88 -1.60
C TYR A 54 10.74 -13.86 -2.03
N ASP A 55 11.30 -15.00 -2.44
CA ASP A 55 12.66 -15.10 -2.98
C ASP A 55 12.86 -14.21 -4.22
N GLY A 56 11.81 -14.14 -5.06
CA GLY A 56 11.74 -13.21 -6.17
C GLY A 56 11.84 -11.75 -5.76
N ILE A 57 11.09 -11.35 -4.75
CA ILE A 57 11.14 -10.00 -4.19
C ILE A 57 12.55 -9.73 -3.67
N LYS A 58 13.18 -10.65 -2.93
CA LYS A 58 14.57 -10.47 -2.48
C LYS A 58 15.55 -10.22 -3.63
N VAL A 59 15.37 -10.90 -4.76
CA VAL A 59 16.17 -10.67 -5.98
C VAL A 59 15.93 -9.27 -6.56
N LEU A 60 14.68 -8.81 -6.60
CA LEU A 60 14.36 -7.45 -7.02
C LEU A 60 14.95 -6.41 -6.08
N LEU A 61 14.88 -6.62 -4.76
CA LEU A 61 15.44 -5.70 -3.77
C LEU A 61 16.97 -5.60 -3.88
N ALA A 62 17.65 -6.67 -4.28
CA ALA A 62 19.09 -6.63 -4.52
C ALA A 62 19.49 -6.00 -5.87
N ASP A 63 18.53 -5.77 -6.78
CA ASP A 63 18.80 -5.25 -8.12
C ASP A 63 19.19 -3.76 -8.08
N LYS A 64 20.24 -3.41 -8.83
CA LYS A 64 20.76 -2.03 -8.86
C LYS A 64 19.77 -1.03 -9.46
N GLY A 65 18.99 -1.45 -10.47
CA GLY A 65 17.97 -0.60 -11.08
C GLY A 65 16.82 -0.33 -10.12
N PHE A 66 16.43 -1.36 -9.35
CA PHE A 66 15.39 -1.23 -8.33
C PHE A 66 15.82 -0.29 -7.21
N GLN A 67 17.05 -0.44 -6.69
CA GLN A 67 17.62 0.46 -5.69
C GLN A 67 17.75 1.90 -6.21
N ALA A 68 18.18 2.08 -7.47
CA ALA A 68 18.25 3.40 -8.09
C ALA A 68 16.87 4.07 -8.23
N ALA A 69 15.81 3.30 -8.51
CA ALA A 69 14.45 3.83 -8.54
C ALA A 69 13.98 4.27 -7.15
N ILE A 70 14.25 3.51 -6.09
CA ILE A 70 13.93 3.93 -4.70
C ILE A 70 14.63 5.25 -4.33
N GLN A 71 15.89 5.44 -4.74
CA GLN A 71 16.60 6.69 -4.52
C GLN A 71 15.97 7.88 -5.27
N ARG A 72 15.34 7.61 -6.42
CA ARG A 72 14.63 8.60 -7.25
C ARG A 72 13.11 8.56 -7.07
N ARG A 73 12.62 8.07 -5.93
CA ARG A 73 11.18 7.95 -5.64
C ARG A 73 10.38 9.25 -5.76
N GLY A 74 11.02 10.42 -5.68
CA GLY A 74 10.38 11.71 -5.92
C GLY A 74 10.04 11.99 -7.40
N SER A 75 10.53 11.17 -8.33
CA SER A 75 10.30 11.32 -9.77
C SER A 75 9.12 10.52 -10.30
N PHE A 76 8.47 9.71 -9.46
CA PHE A 76 7.28 8.96 -9.81
C PHE A 76 6.35 8.82 -8.60
N TYR A 77 5.14 8.34 -8.83
CA TYR A 77 4.20 8.08 -7.75
C TYR A 77 4.62 6.81 -6.98
N LEU A 78 4.92 6.97 -5.70
CA LEU A 78 5.15 5.87 -4.77
C LEU A 78 4.28 6.11 -3.53
N PRO A 79 3.46 5.14 -3.06
CA PRO A 79 2.72 5.30 -1.82
C PRO A 79 3.67 5.59 -0.64
N ASP A 80 3.27 6.46 0.29
CA ASP A 80 4.14 6.86 1.41
C ASP A 80 4.55 5.68 2.30
N SER A 81 3.63 4.72 2.49
CA SER A 81 3.89 3.49 3.24
C SER A 81 4.67 2.43 2.46
N ALA A 82 5.01 2.67 1.18
CA ALA A 82 5.62 1.64 0.35
C ALA A 82 6.98 1.18 0.85
N LEU A 83 7.83 2.12 1.28
CA LEU A 83 9.15 1.78 1.82
C LEU A 83 9.04 0.95 3.09
N TYR A 84 8.08 1.28 3.97
CA TYR A 84 7.83 0.50 5.18
C TYR A 84 7.55 -0.97 4.86
N PHE A 85 6.65 -1.25 3.91
CA PHE A 85 6.31 -2.62 3.53
C PHE A 85 7.46 -3.35 2.82
N ILE A 86 8.23 -2.63 2.00
CA ILE A 86 9.42 -3.18 1.32
C ILE A 86 10.50 -3.57 2.34
N GLU A 87 10.82 -2.68 3.26
CA GLU A 87 11.86 -2.88 4.28
C GLU A 87 11.48 -3.96 5.30
N ASN A 88 10.18 -4.17 5.52
CA ASN A 88 9.66 -5.17 6.45
C ASN A 88 9.22 -6.48 5.78
N VAL A 89 9.55 -6.69 4.51
CA VAL A 89 9.07 -7.87 3.76
C VAL A 89 9.43 -9.19 4.43
N ASP A 90 10.63 -9.28 5.04
CA ASP A 90 11.10 -10.50 5.71
C ASP A 90 10.22 -10.85 6.92
N ARG A 91 9.85 -9.85 7.72
CA ARG A 91 8.94 -10.01 8.87
C ARG A 91 7.51 -10.34 8.41
N ILE A 92 7.06 -9.71 7.33
CA ILE A 92 5.70 -9.87 6.81
C ILE A 92 5.51 -11.25 6.16
N CYS A 93 6.54 -11.79 5.52
CA CYS A 93 6.48 -13.11 4.88
C CYS A 93 6.85 -14.27 5.82
N ASP A 94 7.13 -13.99 7.09
CA ASP A 94 7.39 -15.03 8.09
C ASP A 94 6.15 -15.93 8.29
N ALA A 95 6.36 -17.23 8.48
CA ALA A 95 5.28 -18.20 8.63
C ALA A 95 4.40 -17.95 9.87
N GLN A 96 4.94 -17.28 10.90
CA GLN A 96 4.25 -16.90 12.13
C GLN A 96 3.91 -15.42 12.17
N TYR A 97 3.85 -14.75 11.01
CA TYR A 97 3.55 -13.34 10.92
C TYR A 97 2.19 -13.00 11.53
N ILE A 98 2.21 -12.08 12.50
CA ILE A 98 1.03 -11.42 13.06
C ILE A 98 1.15 -9.92 12.78
N PRO A 99 0.16 -9.28 12.16
CA PRO A 99 0.19 -7.84 11.90
C PRO A 99 0.37 -7.01 13.17
N THR A 100 1.32 -6.09 13.11
CA THR A 100 1.57 -5.11 14.17
C THR A 100 0.58 -3.95 14.05
N GLN A 101 0.43 -3.17 15.13
CA GLN A 101 -0.32 -1.92 15.06
C GLN A 101 0.20 -0.99 13.96
N GLN A 102 1.52 -0.94 13.75
CA GLN A 102 2.12 -0.13 12.70
C GLN A 102 1.75 -0.62 11.29
N ASP A 103 1.73 -1.95 11.08
CA ASP A 103 1.25 -2.51 9.81
C ASP A 103 -0.19 -2.07 9.57
N ILE A 104 -1.04 -2.15 10.59
CA ILE A 104 -2.46 -1.78 10.52
C ILE A 104 -2.64 -0.29 10.23
N LEU A 105 -1.85 0.58 10.84
CA LEU A 105 -1.93 2.03 10.63
C LEU A 105 -1.44 2.46 9.24
N LEU A 106 -0.43 1.77 8.69
CA LEU A 106 0.14 2.09 7.38
C LEU A 106 -0.52 1.36 6.21
N LEU A 107 -1.39 0.39 6.51
CA LEU A 107 -2.18 -0.33 5.52
C LEU A 107 -3.01 0.64 4.70
N ARG A 108 -2.83 0.62 3.38
CA ARG A 108 -3.72 1.34 2.49
C ARG A 108 -4.90 0.45 2.13
N VAL A 109 -6.06 0.77 2.68
CA VAL A 109 -7.35 0.19 2.30
C VAL A 109 -8.23 1.33 1.85
N ALA A 110 -8.81 1.23 0.65
CA ALA A 110 -9.73 2.25 0.18
C ALA A 110 -11.00 2.23 1.05
N THR A 111 -11.26 3.31 1.77
CA THR A 111 -12.55 3.50 2.45
C THR A 111 -13.66 3.54 1.41
N LEU A 112 -14.58 2.59 1.49
CA LEU A 112 -15.78 2.53 0.66
C LEU A 112 -16.98 2.99 1.48
N GLY A 113 -17.71 3.98 0.99
CA GLY A 113 -18.85 4.53 1.72
C GLY A 113 -18.44 5.45 2.87
N VAL A 114 -19.21 5.37 3.95
CA VAL A 114 -19.11 6.21 5.15
C VAL A 114 -18.97 5.27 6.34
N ILE A 115 -17.93 5.47 7.14
CA ILE A 115 -17.70 4.74 8.39
C ILE A 115 -17.91 5.72 9.54
N GLU A 116 -18.77 5.37 10.50
CA GLU A 116 -18.97 6.15 11.71
C GLU A 116 -18.33 5.45 12.91
N VAL A 117 -17.47 6.16 13.63
CA VAL A 117 -16.88 5.72 14.91
C VAL A 117 -17.38 6.63 16.03
N LYS A 118 -17.96 6.02 17.08
CA LYS A 118 -18.45 6.72 18.26
C LYS A 118 -17.58 6.41 19.47
N PHE A 119 -17.10 7.43 20.16
CA PHE A 119 -16.33 7.26 21.41
C PHE A 119 -16.60 8.39 22.38
N MET A 120 -16.33 8.17 23.67
CA MET A 120 -16.58 9.15 24.73
C MET A 120 -15.26 9.71 25.27
N ILE A 121 -15.14 11.04 25.33
CA ILE A 121 -14.02 11.73 25.99
C ILE A 121 -14.60 12.78 26.94
N LYS A 122 -14.23 12.73 28.22
CA LYS A 122 -14.68 13.67 29.26
C LYS A 122 -16.22 13.83 29.29
N ASN A 123 -16.93 12.71 29.30
CA ASN A 123 -18.41 12.62 29.26
C ASN A 123 -19.08 13.28 28.06
N LYS A 124 -18.33 13.55 26.98
CA LYS A 124 -18.87 14.00 25.70
C LYS A 124 -18.75 12.88 24.68
N ILE A 125 -19.82 12.66 23.92
CA ILE A 125 -19.83 11.69 22.82
C ILE A 125 -19.25 12.39 21.58
N TRP A 126 -18.19 11.81 21.03
CA TRP A 126 -17.58 12.18 19.77
C TRP A 126 -18.02 11.20 18.69
N ARG A 127 -18.35 11.75 17.52
CA ARG A 127 -18.69 11.00 16.31
C ARG A 127 -17.68 11.40 15.25
N VAL A 128 -16.89 10.44 14.79
CA VAL A 128 -15.92 10.64 13.72
C VAL A 128 -16.42 9.88 12.50
N PHE A 129 -16.51 10.58 11.38
CA PHE A 129 -16.91 10.02 10.10
C PHE A 129 -15.68 9.93 9.19
N ASP A 130 -15.33 8.71 8.79
CA ASP A 130 -14.35 8.47 7.74
C ASP A 130 -15.09 8.22 6.42
N VAL A 131 -14.70 8.93 5.36
CA VAL A 131 -15.40 8.95 4.08
C VAL A 131 -14.44 8.67 2.94
N GLY A 132 -14.85 7.81 2.00
CA GLY A 132 -14.03 7.50 0.84
C GLY A 132 -13.72 8.74 -0.02
N GLY A 133 -12.44 9.01 -0.27
CA GLY A 133 -11.95 10.17 -1.03
C GLY A 133 -12.14 10.11 -2.56
N GLN A 134 -12.39 8.91 -3.10
CA GLN A 134 -12.54 8.70 -4.55
C GLN A 134 -13.76 9.45 -5.10
N ARG A 135 -13.66 9.98 -6.33
CA ARG A 135 -14.72 10.81 -6.96
C ARG A 135 -16.09 10.14 -6.98
N SER A 136 -16.15 8.81 -7.11
CA SER A 136 -17.38 8.01 -7.06
C SER A 136 -18.01 7.93 -5.66
N GLN A 137 -17.21 8.06 -4.59
CA GLN A 137 -17.67 8.03 -3.20
C GLN A 137 -18.11 9.41 -2.69
N ARG A 138 -17.62 10.51 -3.28
CA ARG A 138 -17.94 11.89 -2.85
C ARG A 138 -19.43 12.23 -2.84
N LYS A 139 -20.24 11.60 -3.70
CA LYS A 139 -21.70 11.77 -3.69
C LYS A 139 -22.34 11.32 -2.37
N LYS A 140 -21.69 10.44 -1.60
CA LYS A 140 -22.17 9.91 -0.32
C LYS A 140 -21.83 10.82 0.86
N TRP A 141 -20.96 11.81 0.66
CA TRP A 141 -20.50 12.69 1.73
C TRP A 141 -21.62 13.60 2.25
N ILE A 142 -22.62 13.94 1.42
CA ILE A 142 -23.72 14.83 1.81
C ILE A 142 -24.46 14.36 3.07
N HIS A 143 -24.52 13.04 3.30
CA HIS A 143 -25.14 12.45 4.49
C HIS A 143 -24.33 12.62 5.78
N CYS A 144 -23.08 13.09 5.69
CA CYS A 144 -22.18 13.27 6.82
C CYS A 144 -22.06 14.73 7.26
N PHE A 145 -22.69 15.66 6.53
CA PHE A 145 -22.53 17.11 6.74
C PHE A 145 -23.64 17.77 7.58
N ASP A 146 -24.67 17.03 7.98
CA ASP A 146 -25.64 17.53 8.95
C ASP A 146 -24.96 17.66 10.34
N ASP A 147 -24.93 18.89 10.87
CA ASP A 147 -24.37 19.26 12.19
C ASP A 147 -22.87 18.98 12.41
N VAL A 148 -22.03 19.10 11.37
CA VAL A 148 -20.57 18.96 11.49
C VAL A 148 -19.96 20.14 12.26
N THR A 149 -19.22 19.83 13.32
CA THR A 149 -18.52 20.84 14.15
C THR A 149 -17.13 21.20 13.60
N SER A 150 -16.46 20.29 12.88
CA SER A 150 -15.11 20.51 12.34
C SER A 150 -14.79 19.57 11.19
N VAL A 151 -13.94 20.00 10.26
CA VAL A 151 -13.44 19.22 9.11
C VAL A 151 -11.91 19.22 9.15
N SER A 152 -11.30 18.04 9.04
CA SER A 152 -9.85 17.85 8.91
C SER A 152 -9.53 17.17 7.58
N SER A 153 -8.53 17.67 6.85
CA SER A 153 -8.00 17.06 5.63
C SER A 153 -6.52 16.72 5.81
N GLU A 154 -6.10 15.52 5.41
CA GLU A 154 -4.68 15.19 5.25
C GLU A 154 -4.19 15.77 3.91
N ASN A 155 -3.12 16.57 3.95
CA ASN A 155 -2.47 17.18 2.79
C ASN A 155 -1.43 16.24 2.17
#